data_AF-Q9RVS4-F1
#
_entry.id   AF-Q9RVS4-F1
#
_cell.length_a   1.000
_cell.length_b   1.000
_cell.length_c   1.000
_cell.angle_alpha   90.00
_cell.angle_beta   90.00
_cell.angle_gamma   90.00
#
_symmetry.space_group_name_H-M   'P 1'
#
loop_
_entity.id
_entity.type
_entity.pdbx_description
1 polymer ?
#
loop_
_entity_poly.entity_id
_entity_poly.type
_entity_poly.pdbx_seq_one_letter_code
_entity_poly.pdbx_strand_id
1 'polypeptide(L)'
;MRWPDPADFVHGSPLPPPTEWGRPGLLMTFNLECPGCVSRGIPFLKRLHAEYGEQVHLLAVHTSFGHRQLTREEVEPTLVKFARDFAKLPFPVALDLDGSFAREWQTEGTPHWLAFAPGGELLRSVYGSQENAQTRLEYLLAEWAAASRP
;
A
#
# COMPACT_ATOMS: atom_id res chain seq x y z
N MET A 1 -17.83 -1.03 -1.61
CA MET A 1 -16.42 -0.59 -1.61
C MET A 1 -15.65 -1.55 -2.49
N ARG A 2 -14.93 -1.05 -3.50
CA ARG A 2 -14.06 -1.91 -4.31
C ARG A 2 -12.73 -2.13 -3.57
N TRP A 3 -12.51 -3.37 -3.13
CA TRP A 3 -11.30 -3.83 -2.46
C TRP A 3 -10.72 -5.00 -3.26
N PRO A 4 -9.39 -5.24 -3.26
CA PRO A 4 -8.83 -6.38 -4.00
C PRO A 4 -9.42 -7.71 -3.51
N ASP A 5 -9.76 -8.59 -4.45
CA ASP A 5 -10.22 -9.93 -4.09
C ASP A 5 -9.06 -10.71 -3.46
N PRO A 6 -9.32 -11.72 -2.61
CA PRO A 6 -8.24 -12.54 -2.02
C PRO A 6 -7.29 -13.15 -3.05
N ALA A 7 -7.78 -13.45 -4.26
CA ALA A 7 -6.99 -13.97 -5.37
C ALA A 7 -6.07 -12.91 -6.03
N ASP A 8 -6.30 -11.63 -5.79
CA ASP A 8 -5.46 -10.54 -6.29
C ASP A 8 -4.22 -10.30 -5.41
N PHE A 9 -4.16 -10.91 -4.22
CA PHE A 9 -2.98 -10.85 -3.35
C PHE A 9 -1.92 -11.84 -3.83
N VAL A 10 -0.89 -11.30 -4.48
CA VAL A 10 0.20 -12.07 -5.10
C VAL A 10 1.36 -12.36 -4.14
N HIS A 11 1.38 -11.69 -2.98
CA HIS A 11 2.38 -11.89 -1.92
C HIS A 11 1.80 -11.58 -0.54
N GLY A 12 2.19 -12.36 0.47
CA GLY A 12 1.68 -12.24 1.84
C GLY A 12 0.23 -12.71 1.99
N SER A 13 -0.27 -12.68 3.24
CA SER A 13 -1.66 -13.06 3.52
C SER A 13 -2.64 -11.96 3.08
N PRO A 14 -3.75 -12.29 2.41
CA PRO A 14 -4.78 -11.33 2.04
C PRO A 14 -5.30 -10.55 3.25
N LEU A 15 -5.51 -9.24 3.08
CA LEU A 15 -6.18 -8.41 4.07
C LEU A 15 -7.64 -8.18 3.65
N PRO A 16 -8.61 -8.29 4.58
CA PRO A 16 -9.99 -7.92 4.30
C PRO A 16 -10.10 -6.40 4.05
N PRO A 17 -11.25 -5.90 3.58
CA PRO A 17 -11.48 -4.47 3.44
C PRO A 17 -11.30 -3.69 4.76
N PRO A 18 -10.95 -2.39 4.71
CA PRO A 18 -10.74 -1.56 5.90
C PRO A 18 -11.93 -1.50 6.88
N THR A 19 -13.14 -1.74 6.39
CA THR A 19 -14.37 -1.83 7.20
C THR A 19 -14.35 -2.95 8.22
N GLU A 20 -13.48 -3.95 8.05
CA GLU A 20 -13.33 -5.10 8.95
C GLU A 20 -12.08 -5.01 9.84
N TRP A 21 -11.31 -3.91 9.75
CA TRP A 21 -10.09 -3.76 10.52
C TRP A 21 -10.38 -3.26 11.94
N GLY A 22 -9.83 -3.97 12.94
CA GLY A 22 -9.85 -3.56 14.34
C GLY A 22 -8.75 -2.57 14.73
N ARG A 23 -7.82 -2.27 13.83
CA ARG A 23 -6.71 -1.32 14.01
C ARG A 23 -6.52 -0.51 12.71
N PRO A 24 -5.92 0.69 12.75
CA PRO A 24 -5.77 1.51 11.56
C PRO A 24 -4.87 0.84 10.52
N GLY A 25 -4.90 1.35 9.29
CA GLY A 25 -4.03 0.85 8.23
C GLY A 25 -3.54 1.94 7.28
N LEU A 26 -2.38 1.69 6.70
CA LEU A 26 -1.76 2.52 5.68
C LEU A 26 -1.45 1.65 4.46
N LEU A 27 -1.97 2.06 3.32
CA LEU A 27 -1.74 1.42 2.04
C LEU A 27 -0.98 2.35 1.10
N MET A 28 -0.12 1.78 0.26
CA MET A 28 0.52 2.48 -0.85
C MET A 28 0.11 1.87 -2.20
N THR A 29 -0.48 2.64 -3.11
CA THR A 29 -0.53 2.25 -4.53
C THR A 29 0.81 2.53 -5.18
N PHE A 30 1.33 1.57 -5.95
CA PHE A 30 2.64 1.67 -6.59
C PHE A 30 2.67 0.98 -7.95
N ASN A 31 3.74 1.20 -8.71
CA ASN A 31 4.02 0.46 -9.93
C ASN A 31 5.52 0.12 -9.99
N LEU A 32 5.89 -1.00 -10.62
CA LEU A 32 7.30 -1.40 -10.78
C LEU A 32 8.08 -0.47 -11.73
N GLU A 33 7.40 0.16 -12.70
CA GLU A 33 7.98 1.11 -13.66
C GLU A 33 8.04 2.55 -13.08
N CYS A 34 7.69 2.74 -11.79
CA CYS A 34 7.74 4.03 -11.09
C CYS A 34 9.00 4.16 -10.22
N PRO A 35 9.99 5.01 -10.59
CA PRO A 35 11.23 5.15 -9.84
C PRO A 35 11.01 5.62 -8.40
N GLY A 36 10.10 6.58 -8.19
CA GLY A 36 9.76 7.10 -6.87
C GLY A 36 9.12 6.06 -5.94
N CYS A 37 8.48 5.04 -6.51
CA CYS A 37 7.88 3.93 -5.80
C CYS A 37 8.97 2.95 -5.33
N VAL A 38 9.78 2.47 -6.27
CA VAL A 38 10.78 1.42 -5.99
C VAL A 38 11.94 1.95 -5.15
N SER A 39 12.43 3.17 -5.43
CA SER A 39 13.61 3.73 -4.75
C SER A 39 13.33 4.42 -3.42
N ARG A 40 12.08 4.89 -3.19
CA ARG A 40 11.73 5.65 -1.97
C ARG A 40 10.50 5.08 -1.26
N GLY A 41 9.39 4.91 -1.97
CA GLY A 41 8.13 4.46 -1.38
C GLY A 41 8.21 3.08 -0.71
N ILE A 42 8.70 2.07 -1.42
CA ILE A 42 8.86 0.71 -0.88
C ILE A 42 9.84 0.67 0.31
N PRO A 43 11.07 1.25 0.23
CA PRO A 43 11.94 1.35 1.39
C PRO A 43 11.30 2.06 2.58
N PHE A 44 10.53 3.13 2.34
CA PHE A 44 9.82 3.85 3.40
C PHE A 44 8.74 2.99 4.05
N LEU A 45 7.87 2.33 3.26
CA LEU A 45 6.85 1.43 3.79
C LEU A 45 7.45 0.26 4.59
N LYS A 46 8.63 -0.25 4.18
CA LYS A 46 9.38 -1.25 4.95
C LYS A 46 9.84 -0.73 6.31
N ARG A 47 10.32 0.52 6.38
CA ARG A 47 10.69 1.15 7.67
C ARG A 47 9.47 1.29 8.57
N LEU A 48 8.36 1.80 8.03
CA LEU A 48 7.10 1.91 8.77
C LEU A 48 6.62 0.53 9.26
N HIS A 49 6.79 -0.52 8.47
CA HIS A 49 6.44 -1.88 8.90
C HIS A 49 7.31 -2.38 10.05
N ALA A 50 8.62 -2.14 9.98
CA ALA A 50 9.53 -2.54 11.05
C ALA A 50 9.18 -1.85 12.39
N GLU A 51 8.66 -0.62 12.33
CA GLU A 51 8.34 0.18 13.51
C GLU A 51 6.90 -0.01 14.02
N TYR A 52 5.93 -0.11 13.10
CA TYR A 52 4.49 -0.04 13.41
C TYR A 52 3.68 -1.27 12.98
N GLY A 53 4.30 -2.31 12.40
CA GLY A 53 3.57 -3.46 11.82
C GLY A 53 2.66 -4.23 12.79
N GLU A 54 2.93 -4.17 14.09
CA GLU A 54 2.08 -4.74 15.15
C GLU A 54 0.86 -3.89 15.48
N GLN A 55 0.89 -2.60 15.16
CA GLN A 55 -0.15 -1.62 15.51
C GLN A 55 -0.98 -1.17 14.30
N VAL A 56 -0.42 -1.28 13.10
CA VAL A 56 -1.00 -0.75 11.86
C VAL A 56 -0.98 -1.82 10.77
N HIS A 57 -2.09 -1.97 10.04
CA HIS A 57 -2.10 -2.77 8.81
C HIS A 57 -1.32 -2.04 7.71
N LEU A 58 -0.34 -2.71 7.10
CA LEU A 58 0.46 -2.14 6.03
C LEU A 58 0.33 -3.00 4.78
N LEU A 59 0.05 -2.36 3.65
CA LEU A 59 -0.29 -3.02 2.39
C LEU A 59 0.29 -2.23 1.21
N ALA A 60 0.74 -2.94 0.18
CA ALA A 60 1.05 -2.34 -1.11
C ALA A 60 0.08 -2.85 -2.18
N VAL A 61 -0.37 -1.97 -3.07
CA VAL A 61 -1.23 -2.33 -4.21
C VAL A 61 -0.53 -1.91 -5.48
N HIS A 62 -0.10 -2.89 -6.27
CA HIS A 62 0.49 -2.63 -7.57
C HIS A 62 -0.61 -2.29 -8.58
N THR A 63 -0.64 -1.07 -9.12
CA THR A 63 -1.68 -0.60 -10.03
C THR A 63 -1.15 -0.28 -11.41
N SER A 64 -1.94 -0.59 -12.45
CA SER A 64 -1.69 -0.15 -13.82
C SER A 64 -2.17 1.28 -14.10
N PHE A 65 -2.88 1.92 -13.16
CA PHE A 65 -3.39 3.28 -13.34
C PHE A 65 -2.26 4.29 -13.56
N GLY A 66 -2.28 4.97 -14.71
CA GLY A 66 -1.22 5.91 -15.11
C GLY A 66 0.05 5.24 -15.67
N HIS A 67 0.02 3.92 -15.89
CA HIS A 67 1.12 3.11 -16.42
C HIS A 67 0.65 2.26 -17.59
N ARG A 68 1.57 1.53 -18.23
CA ARG A 68 1.22 0.54 -19.25
C ARG A 68 0.36 -0.56 -18.62
N GLN A 69 -0.76 -0.85 -19.25
CA GLN A 69 -1.60 -2.00 -18.88
C GLN A 69 -1.01 -3.27 -19.50
N LEU A 70 -0.75 -4.25 -18.65
CA LEU A 70 -0.24 -5.59 -19.00
C LEU A 70 -1.29 -6.64 -18.61
N THR A 71 -1.25 -7.82 -19.23
CA THR A 71 -2.06 -8.93 -18.75
C THR A 71 -1.53 -9.45 -17.41
N ARG A 72 -2.33 -10.25 -16.68
CA ARG A 72 -1.90 -10.84 -15.41
C ARG A 72 -0.65 -11.68 -15.58
N GLU A 73 -0.60 -12.48 -16.65
CA GLU A 73 0.51 -13.38 -16.98
C GLU A 73 1.83 -12.63 -17.23
N GLU A 74 1.74 -11.39 -17.73
CA GLU A 74 2.90 -10.54 -17.99
C GLU A 74 3.41 -9.84 -16.73
N VAL A 75 2.52 -9.39 -15.84
CA VAL A 75 2.90 -8.56 -14.68
C VAL A 75 3.13 -9.35 -13.39
N GLU A 76 2.30 -10.36 -13.13
CA GLU A 76 2.28 -11.08 -11.85
C GLU A 76 3.62 -11.77 -11.54
N PRO A 77 4.27 -12.51 -12.46
CA PRO A 77 5.55 -13.16 -12.18
C PRO A 77 6.65 -12.16 -11.79
N THR A 78 6.70 -11.01 -12.45
CA THR A 78 7.67 -9.95 -12.13
C THR A 78 7.36 -9.31 -10.78
N LEU A 79 6.08 -9.07 -10.48
CA LEU A 79 5.65 -8.53 -9.19
C LEU A 79 5.94 -9.47 -8.02
N VAL A 80 5.67 -10.77 -8.19
CA VAL A 80 6.01 -11.80 -7.18
C VAL A 80 7.51 -11.87 -6.96
N LYS A 81 8.31 -11.91 -8.04
CA LYS A 81 9.79 -11.90 -7.93
C LYS A 81 10.29 -10.64 -7.23
N PHE A 82 9.71 -9.48 -7.55
CA PHE A 82 10.04 -8.23 -6.87
C PHE A 82 9.71 -8.32 -5.37
N ALA A 83 8.48 -8.72 -5.03
CA ALA A 83 8.00 -8.74 -3.65
C ALA A 83 8.76 -9.76 -2.79
N ARG A 84 8.93 -10.99 -3.27
CA ARG A 84 9.52 -12.10 -2.52
C ARG A 84 11.05 -12.08 -2.53
N ASP A 85 11.66 -11.90 -3.70
CA ASP A 85 13.10 -12.20 -3.88
C ASP A 85 13.96 -10.92 -3.85
N PHE A 86 13.54 -9.87 -4.57
CA PHE A 86 14.31 -8.63 -4.70
C PHE A 86 14.13 -7.70 -3.51
N ALA A 87 12.91 -7.23 -3.28
CA ALA A 87 12.58 -6.26 -2.25
C ALA A 87 12.34 -6.91 -0.88
N LYS A 88 12.01 -8.22 -0.84
CA LYS A 88 11.71 -8.99 0.37
C LYS A 88 10.72 -8.25 1.27
N LEU A 89 9.53 -8.02 0.73
CA LEU A 89 8.49 -7.21 1.37
C LEU A 89 7.91 -7.98 2.56
N PRO A 90 7.87 -7.38 3.77
CA PRO A 90 7.34 -8.04 4.97
C PRO A 90 5.81 -7.92 5.11
N PHE A 91 5.15 -7.26 4.15
CA PHE A 91 3.72 -7.00 4.13
C PHE A 91 3.06 -7.53 2.86
N PRO A 92 1.73 -7.70 2.82
CA PRO A 92 1.02 -8.19 1.65
C PRO A 92 1.10 -7.24 0.45
N VAL A 93 0.97 -7.80 -0.75
CA VAL A 93 0.91 -7.08 -2.02
C VAL A 93 -0.27 -7.57 -2.84
N ALA A 94 -1.16 -6.66 -3.22
CA ALA A 94 -2.24 -6.94 -4.15
C ALA A 94 -1.97 -6.37 -5.54
N LEU A 95 -2.60 -6.95 -6.55
CA LEU A 95 -2.53 -6.54 -7.95
C LEU A 95 -3.84 -5.89 -8.40
N ASP A 96 -3.81 -4.58 -8.58
CA ASP A 96 -4.85 -3.80 -9.26
C ASP A 96 -4.56 -3.78 -10.77
N LEU A 97 -5.01 -4.84 -11.45
CA LEU A 97 -4.65 -5.13 -12.84
C LEU A 97 -5.14 -4.08 -13.84
N ASP A 98 -6.36 -3.57 -13.67
CA ASP A 98 -7.03 -2.63 -14.59
C ASP A 98 -7.02 -1.18 -14.10
N GLY A 99 -6.44 -0.93 -12.92
CA GLY A 99 -6.41 0.40 -12.31
C GLY A 99 -7.73 0.79 -11.64
N SER A 100 -8.68 -0.14 -11.51
CA SER A 100 -10.00 0.15 -10.94
C SER A 100 -9.96 0.45 -9.46
N PHE A 101 -9.06 -0.19 -8.69
CA PHE A 101 -8.85 0.16 -7.29
C PHE A 101 -8.34 1.59 -7.18
N ALA A 102 -7.31 1.95 -7.94
CA ALA A 102 -6.76 3.31 -7.96
C ALA A 102 -7.82 4.37 -8.32
N ARG A 103 -8.69 4.08 -9.30
CA ARG A 103 -9.78 4.99 -9.70
C ARG A 103 -10.86 5.15 -8.63
N GLU A 104 -11.29 4.05 -8.00
CA GLU A 104 -12.28 4.08 -6.90
C GLU A 104 -11.80 5.01 -5.78
N TRP A 105 -10.52 4.91 -5.42
CA TRP A 105 -9.91 5.72 -4.36
C TRP A 105 -9.34 7.06 -4.82
N GLN A 106 -9.62 7.46 -6.06
CA GLN A 106 -9.24 8.74 -6.64
C GLN A 106 -7.75 9.07 -6.47
N THR A 107 -6.87 8.07 -6.67
CA THR A 107 -5.43 8.30 -6.57
C THR A 107 -4.95 9.19 -7.72
N GLU A 108 -3.95 10.02 -7.44
CA GLU A 108 -3.42 11.00 -8.41
C GLU A 108 -2.30 10.41 -9.28
N GLY A 109 -1.78 9.23 -8.89
CA GLY A 109 -0.70 8.53 -9.58
C GLY A 109 -0.02 7.53 -8.64
N THR A 110 1.26 7.27 -8.87
CA THR A 110 2.08 6.45 -7.97
C THR A 110 3.43 7.13 -7.63
N PRO A 111 3.94 6.96 -6.39
CA PRO A 111 3.28 6.30 -5.27
C PRO A 111 2.17 7.20 -4.68
N HIS A 112 1.10 6.59 -4.19
CA HIS A 112 0.02 7.30 -3.49
C HIS A 112 -0.36 6.52 -2.23
N TRP A 113 -0.64 7.24 -1.16
CA TRP A 113 -0.87 6.67 0.17
C TRP A 113 -2.30 6.91 0.61
N LEU A 114 -2.94 5.87 1.14
CA LEU A 114 -4.29 5.92 1.71
C LEU A 114 -4.22 5.43 3.15
N ALA A 115 -4.66 6.25 4.08
CA ALA A 115 -4.62 5.97 5.51
C ALA A 115 -6.04 5.81 6.04
N PHE A 116 -6.33 4.69 6.67
CA PHE A 116 -7.66 4.30 7.12
C PHE A 116 -7.72 4.18 8.65
N ALA A 117 -8.80 4.67 9.23
CA ALA A 117 -9.18 4.38 10.61
C ALA A 117 -9.63 2.90 10.74
N PRO A 118 -9.65 2.34 11.96
CA PRO A 118 -10.44 1.14 12.23
C PRO A 118 -11.89 1.33 11.76
N GLY A 119 -12.50 0.32 11.13
CA GLY A 119 -13.84 0.43 10.57
C GLY A 119 -13.93 1.15 9.21
N GLY A 120 -12.81 1.60 8.64
CA GLY A 120 -12.67 1.89 7.22
C GLY A 120 -12.90 3.33 6.77
N GLU A 121 -12.96 4.29 7.69
CA GLU A 121 -12.94 5.72 7.35
C GLU A 121 -11.59 6.10 6.72
N LEU A 122 -11.60 6.73 5.53
CA LEU A 122 -10.40 7.25 4.91
C LEU A 122 -9.98 8.57 5.59
N LEU A 123 -8.89 8.53 6.34
CA LEU A 123 -8.37 9.67 7.12
C LEU A 123 -7.43 10.56 6.30
N ARG A 124 -6.60 9.98 5.44
CA ARG A 124 -5.65 10.73 4.60
C ARG A 124 -5.51 10.10 3.22
N SER A 125 -5.30 10.97 2.24
CA SER A 125 -4.93 10.63 0.86
C SER A 125 -3.74 11.51 0.48
N VAL A 126 -2.57 10.91 0.23
CA VAL A 126 -1.31 11.65 0.04
C VAL A 126 -0.60 11.14 -1.21
N TYR A 127 -0.39 12.02 -2.19
CA TYR A 127 0.38 11.69 -3.39
C TYR A 127 1.89 11.95 -3.21
N GLY A 128 2.71 11.05 -3.76
CA GLY A 128 4.16 11.22 -3.90
C GLY A 128 5.01 10.52 -2.84
N SER A 129 6.33 10.60 -3.01
CA SER A 129 7.34 10.03 -2.09
C SER A 129 8.40 11.06 -1.65
N GLN A 130 8.10 12.35 -1.79
CA GLN A 130 8.96 13.42 -1.29
C GLN A 130 8.96 13.44 0.24
N GLU A 131 9.97 14.05 0.86
CA GLU A 131 10.12 14.11 2.33
C GLU A 131 8.86 14.60 3.03
N ASN A 132 8.27 15.71 2.57
CA ASN A 132 7.02 16.23 3.15
C ASN A 132 5.85 15.23 3.15
N ALA A 133 5.76 14.36 2.13
CA ALA A 133 4.73 13.32 2.09
C ALA A 133 5.02 12.22 3.12
N GLN A 134 6.29 11.79 3.23
CA GLN A 134 6.72 10.77 4.19
C GLN A 134 6.54 11.26 5.64
N THR A 135 7.01 12.47 5.94
CA THR A 135 6.91 13.06 7.28
C THR A 135 5.47 13.16 7.78
N ARG A 136 4.51 13.51 6.91
CA ARG A 136 3.09 13.54 7.28
C ARG A 136 2.55 12.16 7.68
N LEU A 137 3.02 11.12 7.03
CA LEU A 137 2.62 9.73 7.31
C LEU A 137 3.31 9.19 8.57
N GLU A 138 4.59 9.51 8.77
CA GLU A 138 5.32 9.19 10.00
C GLU A 138 4.62 9.76 11.24
N TYR A 139 4.26 11.05 11.20
CA TYR A 139 3.53 11.67 12.32
C TYR A 139 2.16 11.03 12.56
N LEU A 140 1.43 10.68 11.49
CA LEU A 140 0.14 10.01 11.62
C LEU A 140 0.28 8.64 12.32
N LEU A 141 1.28 7.85 11.92
CA LEU A 141 1.49 6.52 12.50
C LEU A 141 2.00 6.62 13.95
N ALA A 142 2.87 7.60 14.24
CA ALA A 142 3.32 7.89 15.60
C ALA A 142 2.16 8.28 16.53
N GLU A 143 1.19 9.08 16.04
CA GLU A 143 -0.02 9.45 16.78
C GLU A 143 -0.88 8.21 17.08
N TRP A 144 -1.13 7.36 16.09
CA TRP A 144 -1.88 6.11 16.30
C TRP A 144 -1.19 5.17 17.28
N ALA A 145 0.14 5.06 17.20
CA ALA A 145 0.95 4.26 18.10
C ALA A 145 0.86 4.76 19.55
N ALA A 146 0.91 6.08 19.74
CA ALA A 146 0.78 6.70 21.06
C ALA A 146 -0.61 6.48 21.66
N ALA A 147 -1.67 6.59 20.85
CA ALA A 147 -3.05 6.35 21.29
C ALA A 147 -3.36 4.88 21.62
N SER A 148 -2.56 3.95 21.10
CA SER A 148 -2.73 2.51 21.30
C SER A 148 -1.96 1.98 22.53
N ARG A 149 -1.18 2.82 23.21
CA ARG A 149 -0.50 2.46 24.45
C ARG A 149 -1.49 2.56 25.63
N PRO A 150 -1.61 1.50 26.46
CA PRO A 150 -2.49 1.52 27.63
C PRO A 150 -2.05 2.51 28.71
#